data_AF-A0A0B1YYT4-F1
#
_entry.id   AF-A0A0B1YYT4-F1
#
_cell.length_a   1.000
_cell.length_b   1.000
_cell.length_c   1.000
_cell.angle_alpha   90.00
_cell.angle_beta   90.00
_cell.angle_gamma   90.00
#
_symmetry.space_group_name_H-M   'P 1'
#
loop_
_entity.id
_entity.type
_entity.pdbx_description
1 polymer ?
#
loop_
_entity_poly.entity_id
_entity_poly.type
_entity_poly.pdbx_seq_one_letter_code
_entity_poly.pdbx_strand_id
1 'polypeptide(L)'
;MPIQHLFLPQHLALAIALALGCAEVSMAQSVTEETRTFETTAQMQARLKAFAAAPDTHIEEVIKAQAAPLTMGGGNDLVKVIKQGEVFGLTDGGGGTNILQLDITKGGVIGQTSNFKDLYLKQGEWSNEGAFNGASLVDSKARLANTGQIAGAVHVLGIFDNRGTVGGPVFVGNKGTFSGNGTVDALDVRGLMKVGPDIGAPSV
;
A
#
# COMPACT_ATOMS: atom_id res chain seq x y z
N MET A 1 48.62 -56.70 -36.53
CA MET A 1 47.30 -56.18 -36.90
C MET A 1 46.53 -55.84 -35.62
N PRO A 2 45.72 -54.77 -35.61
CA PRO A 2 45.40 -53.99 -34.41
C PRO A 2 44.12 -54.44 -33.71
N ILE A 3 44.10 -54.23 -32.39
CA ILE A 3 42.95 -54.43 -31.50
C ILE A 3 41.99 -53.26 -31.71
N GLN A 4 40.79 -53.52 -32.23
CA GLN A 4 39.74 -52.52 -32.38
C GLN A 4 39.02 -52.32 -31.05
N HIS A 5 39.08 -51.09 -30.53
CA HIS A 5 38.14 -50.60 -29.54
C HIS A 5 36.76 -50.40 -30.19
N LEU A 6 35.77 -51.16 -29.74
CA LEU A 6 34.37 -50.86 -29.98
C LEU A 6 33.71 -50.57 -28.63
N PHE A 7 33.81 -49.31 -28.20
CA PHE A 7 32.91 -48.75 -27.21
C PHE A 7 31.51 -48.68 -27.83
N LEU A 8 30.60 -49.56 -27.41
CA LEU A 8 29.19 -49.40 -27.71
C LEU A 8 28.65 -48.19 -26.91
N PRO A 9 27.92 -47.26 -27.52
CA PRO A 9 27.14 -46.28 -26.77
C PRO A 9 25.95 -47.00 -26.13
N GLN A 10 26.03 -47.25 -24.82
CA GLN A 10 24.83 -47.57 -24.05
C GLN A 10 24.01 -46.27 -23.95
N HIS A 11 22.99 -46.15 -24.79
CA HIS A 11 21.94 -45.16 -24.64
C HIS A 11 21.26 -45.41 -23.29
N LEU A 12 21.65 -44.63 -22.28
CA LEU A 12 20.99 -44.57 -20.99
C LEU A 12 19.61 -43.93 -21.23
N ALA A 13 18.59 -44.76 -21.47
CA ALA A 13 17.21 -44.30 -21.47
C ALA A 13 16.85 -43.90 -20.03
N LEU A 14 16.93 -42.60 -19.74
CA LEU A 14 16.43 -42.03 -18.49
C LEU A 14 14.90 -42.04 -18.54
N ALA A 15 14.30 -43.13 -18.08
CA ALA A 15 12.87 -43.19 -17.81
C ALA A 15 12.60 -42.47 -16.48
N ILE A 16 12.18 -41.20 -16.54
CA ILE A 16 11.65 -40.51 -15.37
C ILE A 16 10.24 -41.05 -15.12
N ALA A 17 10.12 -42.04 -14.23
CA ALA A 17 8.84 -42.43 -13.68
C ALA A 17 8.39 -41.36 -12.68
N LEU A 18 7.49 -40.47 -13.09
CA LEU A 18 6.74 -39.59 -12.18
C LEU A 18 5.76 -40.46 -11.39
N ALA A 19 6.22 -41.03 -10.28
CA ALA A 19 5.32 -41.43 -9.22
C ALA A 19 4.72 -40.13 -8.66
N LEU A 20 3.45 -39.85 -9.00
CA LEU A 20 2.62 -38.92 -8.24
C LEU A 20 2.36 -39.55 -6.86
N GLY A 21 3.40 -39.60 -6.03
CA GLY A 21 3.25 -39.71 -4.58
C GLY A 21 2.77 -38.35 -4.12
N CYS A 22 1.54 -38.32 -3.58
CA CYS A 22 0.84 -37.21 -2.95
C CYS A 22 1.74 -36.02 -2.60
N ALA A 23 2.01 -35.15 -3.57
CA ALA A 23 2.39 -33.80 -3.25
C ALA A 23 1.11 -33.18 -2.73
N GLU A 24 1.03 -32.98 -1.41
CA GLU A 24 0.10 -32.03 -0.84
C GLU A 24 0.40 -30.69 -1.52
N VAL A 25 -0.33 -30.41 -2.61
CA VAL A 25 -0.62 -29.02 -2.96
C VAL A 25 -1.23 -28.48 -1.69
N SER A 26 -0.47 -27.62 -1.00
CA SER A 26 -0.98 -26.83 0.10
C SER A 26 -2.06 -25.95 -0.48
N MET A 27 -3.27 -26.50 -0.55
CA MET A 27 -4.48 -25.73 -0.66
C MET A 27 -4.48 -24.90 0.61
N ALA A 28 -4.24 -23.60 0.50
CA ALA A 28 -4.44 -22.67 1.59
C ALA A 28 -5.81 -23.00 2.18
N GLN A 29 -5.79 -23.49 3.41
CA GLN A 29 -6.96 -24.01 4.10
C GLN A 29 -7.98 -22.88 4.12
N SER A 30 -9.14 -23.07 3.50
CA SER A 30 -10.24 -22.13 3.64
C SER A 30 -10.73 -22.23 5.07
N VAL A 31 -10.07 -21.50 5.97
CA VAL A 31 -10.60 -21.20 7.28
C VAL A 31 -11.97 -20.59 7.00
N THR A 32 -13.01 -21.16 7.62
CA THR A 32 -14.30 -20.49 7.75
C THR A 32 -14.08 -19.26 8.63
N GLU A 33 -13.40 -18.25 8.09
CA GLU A 33 -13.29 -16.95 8.69
C GLU A 33 -14.71 -16.39 8.70
N GLU A 34 -15.18 -15.99 9.89
CA GLU A 34 -16.13 -14.89 9.96
C GLU A 34 -15.64 -13.84 8.96
N THR A 35 -16.38 -13.61 7.88
CA THR A 35 -15.90 -12.76 6.80
C THR A 35 -15.65 -11.38 7.39
N ARG A 36 -14.38 -11.05 7.66
CA ARG A 36 -13.99 -9.71 8.11
C ARG A 36 -14.41 -8.76 6.99
N THR A 37 -15.52 -8.07 7.20
CA THR A 37 -16.03 -7.09 6.25
C THR A 37 -15.15 -5.86 6.32
N PHE A 38 -14.21 -5.77 5.39
CA PHE A 38 -13.42 -4.57 5.17
C PHE A 38 -14.16 -3.60 4.25
N GLU A 39 -13.93 -2.30 4.46
CA GLU A 39 -14.32 -1.28 3.50
C GLU A 39 -13.66 -1.60 2.14
N THR A 40 -14.40 -1.52 1.05
CA THR A 40 -13.84 -1.66 -0.31
C THR A 40 -13.23 -0.34 -0.77
N THR A 41 -12.33 -0.37 -1.75
CA THR A 41 -11.75 0.85 -2.34
C THR A 41 -12.82 1.82 -2.86
N ALA A 42 -13.91 1.31 -3.44
CA ALA A 42 -15.01 2.14 -3.90
C ALA A 42 -15.78 2.79 -2.74
N GLN A 43 -15.99 2.07 -1.64
CA GLN A 43 -16.61 2.63 -0.43
C GLN A 43 -15.72 3.69 0.21
N MET A 44 -14.40 3.47 0.30
CA MET A 44 -13.47 4.48 0.80
C MET A 44 -13.52 5.74 -0.06
N GLN A 45 -13.44 5.62 -1.40
CA GLN A 45 -13.58 6.76 -2.30
C GLN A 45 -14.91 7.50 -2.11
N ALA A 46 -16.02 6.77 -1.99
CA ALA A 46 -17.33 7.37 -1.75
C ALA A 46 -17.39 8.10 -0.41
N ARG A 47 -16.81 7.53 0.65
CA ARG A 47 -16.74 8.11 1.99
C ARG A 47 -15.88 9.37 2.02
N LEU A 48 -14.69 9.35 1.42
CA LEU A 48 -13.81 10.52 1.33
C LEU A 48 -14.47 11.64 0.50
N LYS A 49 -15.17 11.29 -0.59
CA LYS A 49 -15.93 12.24 -1.40
C LYS A 49 -17.11 12.83 -0.63
N ALA A 50 -17.84 12.01 0.13
CA ALA A 50 -18.96 12.45 0.95
C ALA A 50 -18.48 13.39 2.07
N PHE A 51 -17.37 13.05 2.73
CA PHE A 51 -16.74 13.91 3.74
C PHE A 51 -16.38 15.27 3.14
N ALA A 52 -15.69 15.32 2.00
CA ALA A 52 -15.34 16.58 1.34
C ALA A 52 -16.54 17.44 0.90
N ALA A 53 -17.75 16.85 0.81
CA ALA A 53 -18.98 17.54 0.42
C ALA A 53 -19.91 17.83 1.61
N ALA A 54 -19.58 17.36 2.82
CA ALA A 54 -20.42 17.52 3.98
C ALA A 54 -20.41 18.98 4.46
N PRO A 55 -21.57 19.55 4.84
CA PRO A 55 -21.68 20.97 5.19
C PRO A 55 -20.93 21.35 6.48
N ASP A 56 -20.64 20.36 7.32
CA ASP A 56 -19.89 20.50 8.58
C ASP A 56 -18.39 20.23 8.41
N THR A 57 -17.91 19.94 7.19
CA THR A 57 -16.48 19.76 6.93
C THR A 57 -15.80 21.10 6.69
N HIS A 58 -14.86 21.42 7.57
CA HIS A 58 -13.99 22.58 7.43
C HIS A 58 -12.84 22.23 6.50
N ILE A 59 -12.69 22.98 5.40
CA ILE A 59 -11.63 22.75 4.42
C ILE A 59 -10.51 23.74 4.67
N GLU A 60 -9.32 23.24 4.97
CA GLU A 60 -8.10 24.03 5.13
C GLU A 60 -7.17 23.77 3.95
N GLU A 61 -6.78 24.80 3.22
CA GLU A 61 -5.89 24.68 2.06
C GLU A 61 -4.47 25.15 2.38
N VAL A 62 -3.55 24.19 2.48
CA VAL A 62 -2.13 24.45 2.70
C VAL A 62 -1.45 24.67 1.34
N ILE A 63 -1.29 25.95 0.99
CA ILE A 63 -0.72 26.42 -0.29
C ILE A 63 0.75 26.87 -0.20
N LYS A 64 1.32 26.91 1.00
CA LYS A 64 2.71 27.33 1.25
C LYS A 64 3.29 26.42 2.32
N ALA A 65 4.60 26.23 2.29
CA ALA A 65 5.30 25.55 3.38
C ALA A 65 5.02 26.30 4.70
N GLN A 66 4.62 25.55 5.74
CA GLN A 66 4.36 26.10 7.05
C GLN A 66 5.66 26.06 7.86
N ALA A 67 6.00 27.17 8.51
CA ALA A 67 7.15 27.22 9.43
C ALA A 67 6.80 26.67 10.83
N ALA A 68 5.51 26.54 11.13
CA ALA A 68 4.99 26.03 12.39
C ALA A 68 4.02 24.87 12.15
N PRO A 69 3.92 23.91 13.09
CA PRO A 69 2.89 22.88 13.11
C PRO A 69 1.48 23.43 12.87
N LEU A 70 0.71 22.80 11.99
CA LEU A 70 -0.71 23.09 11.81
C LEU A 70 -1.51 22.30 12.84
N THR A 71 -2.30 22.99 13.66
CA THR A 71 -3.22 22.38 14.63
C THR A 71 -4.64 22.77 14.29
N MET A 72 -5.48 21.77 14.06
CA MET A 72 -6.89 21.95 13.78
C MET A 72 -7.73 21.97 15.07
N GLY A 73 -9.01 22.33 14.93
CA GLY A 73 -9.93 22.47 16.05
C GLY A 73 -10.52 21.13 16.50
N GLY A 74 -11.73 21.17 17.07
CA GLY A 74 -12.50 19.96 17.41
C GLY A 74 -13.48 19.51 16.32
N GLY A 75 -13.45 20.15 15.15
CA GLY A 75 -14.40 19.94 14.06
C GLY A 75 -14.00 18.77 13.15
N ASN A 76 -14.79 18.57 12.10
CA ASN A 76 -14.41 17.64 11.03
C ASN A 76 -13.58 18.41 10.01
N ASP A 77 -12.29 18.10 9.89
CA ASP A 77 -11.38 18.88 9.05
C ASP A 77 -10.88 18.09 7.82
N LEU A 78 -10.89 18.75 6.66
CA LEU A 78 -10.21 18.30 5.44
C LEU A 78 -9.03 19.22 5.15
N VAL A 79 -7.83 18.76 5.50
CA VAL A 79 -6.58 19.48 5.22
C VAL A 79 -6.09 19.09 3.83
N LYS A 80 -6.09 20.03 2.89
CA LYS A 80 -5.62 19.83 1.51
C LYS A 80 -4.26 20.48 1.31
N VAL A 81 -3.25 19.69 1.02
CA VAL A 81 -1.92 20.18 0.67
C VAL A 81 -1.78 20.21 -0.85
N ILE A 82 -1.70 21.43 -1.42
CA ILE A 82 -1.76 21.65 -2.87
C ILE A 82 -0.53 22.36 -3.47
N LYS A 83 0.39 22.89 -2.66
CA LYS A 83 1.62 23.56 -3.14
C LYS A 83 2.82 23.43 -2.18
N GLN A 84 4.02 23.38 -2.78
CA GLN A 84 5.37 23.32 -2.17
C GLN A 84 5.71 22.02 -1.39
N GLY A 85 6.97 21.59 -1.52
CA GLY A 85 7.34 20.18 -1.60
C GLY A 85 7.96 19.53 -0.37
N GLU A 86 7.61 19.96 0.83
CA GLU A 86 7.87 19.24 2.08
C GLU A 86 6.68 19.55 2.99
N VAL A 87 5.88 18.54 3.35
CA VAL A 87 4.89 18.65 4.42
C VAL A 87 5.69 18.71 5.72
N PHE A 88 6.23 19.90 6.01
CA PHE A 88 7.10 20.12 7.16
C PHE A 88 6.26 20.24 8.42
N GLY A 89 6.49 19.27 9.31
CA GLY A 89 6.18 19.40 10.73
C GLY A 89 4.76 19.00 11.11
N LEU A 90 4.70 18.26 12.21
CA LEU A 90 3.53 17.95 13.05
C LEU A 90 2.24 18.63 12.58
N THR A 91 1.46 17.92 11.78
CA THR A 91 0.07 18.33 11.55
C THR A 91 -0.78 17.56 12.53
N ASP A 92 -1.49 18.28 13.39
CA ASP A 92 -2.44 17.70 14.33
C ASP A 92 -3.85 18.01 13.86
N GLY A 93 -4.59 16.97 13.48
CA GLY A 93 -6.01 17.07 13.15
C GLY A 93 -6.89 17.49 14.33
N GLY A 94 -6.38 17.45 15.57
CA GLY A 94 -7.16 17.84 16.73
C GLY A 94 -8.30 16.86 17.03
N GLY A 95 -9.47 17.38 17.38
CA GLY A 95 -10.68 16.57 17.62
C GLY A 95 -11.40 16.20 16.32
N GLY A 96 -12.55 15.53 16.44
CA GLY A 96 -13.39 15.20 15.28
C GLY A 96 -12.78 14.16 14.34
N THR A 97 -13.33 14.08 13.12
CA THR A 97 -12.79 13.23 12.05
C THR A 97 -11.99 14.07 11.09
N ASN A 98 -10.71 13.76 10.90
CA ASN A 98 -9.82 14.56 10.06
C ASN A 98 -9.24 13.75 8.91
N ILE A 99 -9.14 14.39 7.75
CA ILE A 99 -8.60 13.81 6.52
C ILE A 99 -7.47 14.69 6.00
N LEU A 100 -6.32 14.06 5.72
CA LEU A 100 -5.19 14.70 5.08
C LEU A 100 -5.19 14.34 3.59
N GLN A 101 -5.42 15.30 2.71
CA GLN A 101 -5.37 15.11 1.26
C GLN A 101 -4.11 15.73 0.67
N LEU A 102 -3.30 14.92 -0.02
CA LEU A 102 -2.06 15.33 -0.66
C LEU A 102 -2.25 15.40 -2.18
N ASP A 103 -2.13 16.62 -2.74
CA ASP A 103 -2.43 16.91 -4.14
C ASP A 103 -1.33 17.80 -4.75
N ILE A 104 -0.08 17.35 -4.62
CA ILE A 104 1.12 18.00 -5.17
C ILE A 104 1.77 17.08 -6.19
N THR A 105 1.87 17.53 -7.45
CA THR A 105 2.41 16.71 -8.56
C THR A 105 3.84 16.23 -8.32
N LYS A 106 4.70 17.04 -7.68
CA LYS A 106 6.07 16.63 -7.34
C LYS A 106 6.11 15.58 -6.22
N GLY A 107 5.08 15.53 -5.38
CA GLY A 107 5.07 14.77 -4.14
C GLY A 107 5.97 15.38 -3.05
N GLY A 108 6.38 14.56 -2.09
CA GLY A 108 7.16 14.99 -0.92
C GLY A 108 7.25 13.92 0.17
N VAL A 109 7.78 14.30 1.34
CA VAL A 109 7.84 13.44 2.53
C VAL A 109 6.63 13.72 3.41
N ILE A 110 5.99 12.67 3.90
CA ILE A 110 4.95 12.75 4.93
C ILE A 110 5.66 12.90 6.27
N GLY A 111 5.58 14.08 6.87
CA GLY A 111 6.10 14.36 8.19
C GLY A 111 5.32 13.66 9.30
N GLN A 112 5.62 14.00 10.56
CA GLN A 112 4.82 13.53 11.70
C GLN A 112 3.39 14.09 11.59
N THR A 113 2.40 13.22 11.72
CA THR A 113 0.98 13.59 11.71
C THR A 113 0.26 12.89 12.85
N SER A 114 -0.69 13.56 13.49
CA SER A 114 -1.56 12.99 14.53
C SER A 114 -3.02 13.32 14.27
N ASN A 115 -3.91 12.49 14.82
CA ASN A 115 -5.35 12.70 14.80
C ASN A 115 -5.98 12.82 13.40
N PHE A 116 -5.35 12.21 12.40
CA PHE A 116 -5.93 11.99 11.08
C PHE A 116 -6.47 10.56 10.97
N LYS A 117 -7.72 10.45 10.55
CA LYS A 117 -8.37 9.17 10.29
C LYS A 117 -7.95 8.59 8.95
N ASP A 118 -7.80 9.45 7.94
CA ASP A 118 -7.48 9.02 6.58
C ASP A 118 -6.41 9.91 5.94
N LEU A 119 -5.53 9.26 5.19
CA LEU A 119 -4.57 9.89 4.28
C LEU A 119 -5.01 9.63 2.84
N TYR A 120 -5.30 10.68 2.09
CA TYR A 120 -5.70 10.60 0.69
C TYR A 120 -4.60 11.19 -0.21
N LEU A 121 -3.82 10.32 -0.86
CA LEU A 121 -2.80 10.71 -1.82
C LEU A 121 -3.42 10.79 -3.21
N LYS A 122 -3.78 12.00 -3.64
CA LYS A 122 -4.47 12.24 -4.90
C LYS A 122 -3.54 12.25 -6.11
N GLN A 123 -2.32 12.78 -5.95
CA GLN A 123 -1.27 12.73 -6.97
C GLN A 123 0.13 12.92 -6.37
N GLY A 124 1.16 12.59 -7.15
CA GLY A 124 2.56 12.82 -6.82
C GLY A 124 3.25 11.62 -6.15
N GLU A 125 4.55 11.78 -5.89
CA GLU A 125 5.42 10.74 -5.36
C GLU A 125 5.72 11.00 -3.87
N TRP A 126 5.18 10.16 -2.99
CA TRP A 126 5.23 10.38 -1.54
C TRP A 126 6.06 9.33 -0.83
N SER A 127 6.78 9.73 0.22
CA SER A 127 7.41 8.80 1.16
C SER A 127 6.80 8.92 2.56
N ASN A 128 6.54 7.77 3.19
CA ASN A 128 6.23 7.66 4.60
C ASN A 128 7.35 6.89 5.31
N GLU A 129 8.06 7.57 6.19
CA GLU A 129 9.11 6.99 7.04
C GLU A 129 8.68 6.90 8.52
N GLY A 130 7.54 7.51 8.85
CA GLY A 130 7.00 7.58 10.21
C GLY A 130 5.83 6.64 10.46
N ALA A 131 5.16 6.85 11.60
CA ALA A 131 3.92 6.16 11.93
C ALA A 131 2.72 6.99 11.52
N PHE A 132 1.77 6.35 10.83
CA PHE A 132 0.46 6.90 10.51
C PHE A 132 -0.62 5.95 11.04
N ASN A 133 -1.49 6.45 11.91
CA ASN A 133 -2.47 5.59 12.61
C ASN A 133 -3.76 5.32 11.81
N GLY A 134 -3.96 6.03 10.69
CA GLY A 134 -5.19 5.96 9.89
C GLY A 134 -5.14 5.00 8.70
N ALA A 135 -6.21 4.99 7.92
CA ALA A 135 -6.28 4.31 6.62
C ALA A 135 -5.75 5.21 5.49
N SER A 136 -5.29 4.62 4.38
CA SER A 136 -4.72 5.38 3.26
C SER A 136 -5.38 5.03 1.93
N LEU A 137 -5.62 6.03 1.09
CA LEU A 137 -5.98 5.88 -0.32
C LEU A 137 -4.87 6.44 -1.21
N VAL A 138 -4.23 5.57 -1.99
CA VAL A 138 -3.28 5.93 -3.04
C VAL A 138 -4.03 6.00 -4.37
N ASP A 139 -4.39 7.20 -4.83
CA ASP A 139 -5.11 7.37 -6.10
C ASP A 139 -4.24 7.02 -7.32
N SER A 140 -4.90 6.88 -8.47
CA SER A 140 -4.33 6.53 -9.77
C SER A 140 -3.16 7.38 -10.25
N LYS A 141 -3.00 8.62 -9.74
CA LYS A 141 -1.89 9.53 -10.08
C LYS A 141 -0.85 9.67 -8.98
N ALA A 142 -0.96 8.86 -7.92
CA ALA A 142 -0.09 8.91 -6.77
C ALA A 142 0.79 7.66 -6.68
N ARG A 143 1.99 7.85 -6.12
CA ARG A 143 2.82 6.80 -5.58
C ARG A 143 3.06 7.03 -4.11
N LEU A 144 3.02 5.96 -3.32
CA LEU A 144 3.46 5.96 -1.93
C LEU A 144 4.57 4.93 -1.74
N ALA A 145 5.72 5.38 -1.27
CA ALA A 145 6.78 4.52 -0.73
C ALA A 145 6.67 4.52 0.81
N ASN A 146 6.39 3.36 1.40
CA ASN A 146 6.31 3.20 2.84
C ASN A 146 7.51 2.43 3.36
N THR A 147 8.31 3.06 4.22
CA THR A 147 9.36 2.42 5.02
C THR A 147 9.04 2.47 6.51
N GLY A 148 8.04 3.26 6.91
CA GLY A 148 7.53 3.35 8.28
C GLY A 148 6.36 2.42 8.57
N GLN A 149 5.41 2.91 9.37
CA GLN A 149 4.23 2.16 9.80
C GLN A 149 2.94 2.85 9.34
N ILE A 150 2.01 2.07 8.81
CA ILE A 150 0.62 2.47 8.58
C ILE A 150 -0.26 1.51 9.40
N ALA A 151 -1.03 1.99 10.36
CA ALA A 151 -1.83 1.12 11.21
C ALA A 151 -3.13 0.64 10.53
N GLY A 152 -3.73 1.48 9.68
CA GLY A 152 -4.98 1.17 9.00
C GLY A 152 -4.82 0.46 7.65
N ALA A 153 -5.95 0.25 6.98
CA ALA A 153 -6.00 -0.33 5.64
C ALA A 153 -5.38 0.60 4.59
N VAL A 154 -4.83 0.03 3.51
CA VAL A 154 -4.32 0.79 2.37
C VAL A 154 -5.03 0.37 1.08
N HIS A 155 -5.68 1.33 0.44
CA HIS A 155 -6.37 1.15 -0.84
C HIS A 155 -5.51 1.73 -1.97
N VAL A 156 -5.19 0.91 -2.97
CA VAL A 156 -4.21 1.25 -4.00
C VAL A 156 -4.85 1.25 -5.38
N LEU A 157 -4.92 2.44 -5.99
CA LEU A 157 -5.27 2.65 -7.39
C LEU A 157 -4.08 3.14 -8.23
N GLY A 158 -3.08 3.75 -7.59
CA GLY A 158 -1.79 4.13 -8.16
C GLY A 158 -0.70 3.10 -7.85
N ILE A 159 0.42 3.55 -7.28
CA ILE A 159 1.57 2.68 -6.96
C ILE A 159 1.84 2.70 -5.45
N PHE A 160 1.94 1.53 -4.84
CA PHE A 160 2.33 1.38 -3.44
C PHE A 160 3.56 0.48 -3.32
N ASP A 161 4.66 1.03 -2.80
CA ASP A 161 5.92 0.33 -2.56
C ASP A 161 6.13 0.20 -1.04
N ASN A 162 5.80 -0.96 -0.48
CA ASN A 162 5.86 -1.22 0.95
C ASN A 162 7.13 -1.98 1.34
N ARG A 163 8.03 -1.31 2.06
CA ARG A 163 9.20 -1.90 2.74
C ARG A 163 9.09 -1.83 4.27
N GLY A 164 8.05 -1.18 4.79
CA GLY A 164 7.75 -1.07 6.22
C GLY A 164 6.62 -2.00 6.64
N THR A 165 5.78 -1.54 7.56
CA THR A 165 4.65 -2.32 8.10
C THR A 165 3.32 -1.65 7.78
N VAL A 166 2.35 -2.46 7.35
CA VAL A 166 0.93 -2.08 7.30
C VAL A 166 0.16 -3.00 8.25
N GLY A 167 -0.40 -2.45 9.32
CA GLY A 167 -1.16 -3.20 10.32
C GLY A 167 -2.58 -3.58 9.88
N GLY A 168 -3.05 -3.04 8.77
CA GLY A 168 -4.33 -3.37 8.15
C GLY A 168 -4.18 -4.06 6.79
N PRO A 169 -5.32 -4.43 6.16
CA PRO A 169 -5.32 -5.03 4.84
C PRO A 169 -4.90 -4.05 3.75
N VAL A 170 -4.26 -4.56 2.71
CA VAL A 170 -3.89 -3.83 1.51
C VAL A 170 -4.76 -4.32 0.34
N PHE A 171 -5.51 -3.40 -0.28
CA PHE A 171 -6.38 -3.68 -1.42
C PHE A 171 -5.86 -3.01 -2.68
N VAL A 172 -5.33 -3.80 -3.62
CA VAL A 172 -4.81 -3.30 -4.89
C VAL A 172 -5.89 -3.43 -5.96
N GLY A 173 -6.42 -2.29 -6.42
CA GLY A 173 -7.41 -2.25 -7.48
C GLY A 173 -6.84 -2.59 -8.86
N ASN A 174 -7.70 -2.76 -9.87
CA ASN A 174 -7.34 -3.27 -11.21
C ASN A 174 -6.22 -2.51 -11.94
N LYS A 175 -5.98 -1.24 -11.60
CA LYS A 175 -4.90 -0.42 -12.17
C LYS A 175 -3.79 -0.10 -11.17
N GLY A 176 -3.95 -0.55 -9.94
CA GLY A 176 -2.98 -0.39 -8.87
C GLY A 176 -1.78 -1.31 -9.05
N THR A 177 -0.65 -0.90 -8.50
CA THR A 177 0.56 -1.72 -8.41
C THR A 177 1.02 -1.79 -6.95
N PHE A 178 1.29 -3.00 -6.48
CA PHE A 178 1.97 -3.26 -5.22
C PHE A 178 3.39 -3.80 -5.46
N SER A 179 4.34 -3.34 -4.66
CA SER A 179 5.70 -3.89 -4.60
C SER A 179 6.29 -3.79 -3.19
N GLY A 180 7.43 -4.45 -2.99
CA GLY A 180 8.24 -4.34 -1.79
C GLY A 180 8.15 -5.56 -0.89
N ASN A 181 9.04 -5.60 0.10
CA ASN A 181 9.28 -6.72 1.00
C ASN A 181 8.81 -6.47 2.45
N GLY A 182 7.97 -5.45 2.64
CA GLY A 182 7.39 -5.12 3.94
C GLY A 182 6.32 -6.11 4.40
N THR A 183 5.79 -5.86 5.59
CA THR A 183 4.73 -6.67 6.22
C THR A 183 3.37 -6.01 6.02
N VAL A 184 2.32 -6.82 5.82
CA VAL A 184 0.91 -6.40 5.72
C VAL A 184 0.01 -7.41 6.45
N ASP A 185 -1.14 -7.01 7.02
CA ASP A 185 -2.08 -7.95 7.70
C ASP A 185 -2.78 -8.89 6.70
N ALA A 186 -3.19 -8.35 5.56
CA ALA A 186 -3.76 -9.11 4.45
C ALA A 186 -3.48 -8.40 3.13
N LEU A 187 -3.46 -9.13 2.03
CA LEU A 187 -3.17 -8.59 0.69
C LEU A 187 -4.14 -9.13 -0.35
N ASP A 188 -5.06 -8.29 -0.84
CA ASP A 188 -5.95 -8.58 -1.97
C ASP A 188 -5.46 -7.81 -3.21
N VAL A 189 -5.04 -8.54 -4.25
CA VAL A 189 -4.49 -7.95 -5.48
C VAL A 189 -5.38 -8.26 -6.67
N ARG A 190 -6.07 -7.23 -7.17
CA ARG A 190 -6.77 -7.24 -8.45
C ARG A 190 -5.98 -6.59 -9.58
N GLY A 191 -4.95 -5.82 -9.23
CA GLY A 191 -4.03 -5.14 -10.14
C GLY A 191 -2.73 -5.92 -10.35
N LEU A 192 -1.61 -5.21 -10.36
CA LEU A 192 -0.28 -5.78 -10.53
C LEU A 192 0.43 -5.94 -9.19
N MET A 193 1.06 -7.09 -8.97
CA MET A 193 2.04 -7.30 -7.90
C MET A 193 3.42 -7.52 -8.51
N LYS A 194 4.43 -6.78 -8.05
CA LYS A 194 5.82 -6.93 -8.48
C LYS A 194 6.65 -7.57 -7.38
N VAL A 195 7.25 -8.71 -7.70
CA VAL A 195 8.16 -9.48 -6.85
C VAL A 195 9.40 -9.82 -7.66
N GLY A 196 10.58 -9.78 -7.05
CA GLY A 196 11.84 -10.16 -7.70
C GLY A 196 13.02 -10.03 -6.76
N PRO A 197 14.23 -10.50 -7.15
CA PRO A 197 15.41 -10.51 -6.28
C PRO A 197 15.76 -9.14 -5.67
N ASP A 198 15.61 -8.07 -6.45
CA ASP A 198 15.93 -6.70 -6.01
C ASP A 198 14.80 -6.03 -5.21
N ILE A 199 13.57 -6.54 -5.30
CA ILE A 199 12.37 -5.98 -4.67
C ILE A 199 11.99 -6.75 -3.39
N GLY A 200 12.26 -8.06 -3.38
CA GLY A 200 11.77 -9.02 -2.40
C GLY A 200 10.29 -9.38 -2.59
N ALA A 201 9.77 -10.14 -1.62
CA ALA A 201 8.36 -10.52 -1.51
C ALA A 201 7.81 -10.01 -0.17
N PRO A 202 6.52 -9.62 -0.10
CA PRO A 202 5.93 -9.15 1.15
C PRO A 202 5.76 -10.30 2.14
N SER A 203 5.72 -9.95 3.42
CA SER A 203 5.23 -10.83 4.48
C SER A 203 3.75 -10.55 4.73
N VAL A 204 2.94 -11.59 4.77
CA VAL A 204 1.50 -11.53 5.11
C VAL A 204 1.27 -12.41 6.32
#